data_AF-A0AA41DFS1-F1
#
_entry.id   AF-A0AA41DFS1-F1
#
_cell.length_a   1.000
_cell.length_b   1.000
_cell.length_c   1.000
_cell.angle_alpha   90.00
_cell.angle_beta   90.00
_cell.angle_gamma   90.00
#
_symmetry.space_group_name_H-M   'P 1'
#
loop_
_entity.id
_entity.type
_entity.pdbx_description
1 polymer ?
#
loop_
_entity_poly.entity_id
_entity_poly.type
_entity_poly.pdbx_seq_one_letter_code
_entity_poly.pdbx_strand_id
1 'polypeptide(L)'
;MSDRTNLQIGLRRSGEMAAVFMIGDGLLGLLQPKRHVELWQSDVPAVDLLVRPFADHPQRRRAYGLLQLAAGIALASALRKPE
;
A
#
# COMPACT_ATOMS: atom_id res chain seq x y z
N MET A 1 22.04 -11.10 -21.97
CA MET A 1 21.01 -10.11 -22.37
C MET A 1 19.63 -10.47 -21.83
N SER A 2 19.21 -11.74 -21.87
CA SER A 2 17.89 -12.19 -21.39
C SER A 2 17.60 -11.96 -19.90
N ASP A 3 18.59 -12.13 -19.01
CA ASP A 3 18.37 -11.96 -17.55
C ASP A 3 17.99 -10.54 -17.15
N ARG A 4 18.58 -9.53 -17.81
CA ARG A 4 18.28 -8.11 -17.55
C ARG A 4 16.84 -7.77 -17.96
N THR A 5 16.36 -8.37 -19.05
CA THR A 5 14.99 -8.22 -19.54
C THR A 5 13.99 -8.91 -18.59
N ASN A 6 14.30 -10.13 -18.14
CA ASN A 6 13.47 -10.85 -17.17
C ASN A 6 13.35 -10.10 -15.84
N LEU A 7 14.46 -9.54 -15.34
CA LEU A 7 14.46 -8.71 -14.14
C LEU A 7 13.58 -7.46 -14.31
N GLN A 8 13.68 -6.76 -15.44
CA GLN A 8 12.84 -5.58 -15.72
C GLN A 8 11.36 -5.92 -15.81
N ILE A 9 11.01 -7.05 -16.42
CA ILE A 9 9.62 -7.54 -16.47
C ILE A 9 9.14 -7.83 -15.06
N GLY A 10 9.93 -8.56 -14.26
CA GLY A 10 9.61 -8.86 -12.87
C GLY A 10 9.39 -7.59 -12.05
N LEU A 11 10.27 -6.61 -12.14
CA LEU A 11 10.16 -5.33 -11.45
C LEU A 11 8.88 -4.56 -11.84
N ARG A 12 8.54 -4.52 -13.13
CA ARG A 12 7.29 -3.87 -13.60
C ARG A 12 6.04 -4.57 -13.04
N ARG A 13 6.02 -5.91 -13.03
CA ARG A 13 4.89 -6.68 -12.48
C ARG A 13 4.78 -6.53 -10.97
N SER A 14 5.90 -6.57 -10.25
CA SER A 14 5.92 -6.29 -8.81
C SER A 14 5.47 -4.86 -8.52
N GLY A 15 5.85 -3.88 -9.35
CA GLY A 15 5.38 -2.50 -9.23
C GLY A 15 3.87 -2.37 -9.44
N GLU A 16 3.30 -3.08 -10.43
CA GLU A 16 1.86 -3.12 -10.67
C GLU A 16 1.12 -3.73 -9.47
N MET A 17 1.68 -4.81 -8.90
CA MET A 17 1.13 -5.41 -7.68
C MET A 17 1.21 -4.48 -6.48
N ALA A 18 2.34 -3.80 -6.27
CA ALA A 18 2.47 -2.81 -5.21
C ALA A 18 1.43 -1.69 -5.37
N ALA A 19 1.20 -1.20 -6.59
CA ALA A 19 0.19 -0.19 -6.86
C ALA A 19 -1.23 -0.65 -6.48
N VAL A 20 -1.61 -1.88 -6.86
CA VAL A 20 -2.91 -2.47 -6.49
C VAL A 20 -3.05 -2.61 -4.97
N PHE A 21 -2.01 -3.10 -4.30
CA PHE A 21 -2.01 -3.20 -2.83
C PHE A 21 -2.15 -1.83 -2.16
N MET A 22 -1.43 -0.81 -2.64
CA MET A 22 -1.53 0.55 -2.10
C MET A 22 -2.93 1.15 -2.29
N ILE A 23 -3.55 0.92 -3.44
CA ILE A 23 -4.93 1.38 -3.71
C ILE A 23 -5.92 0.68 -2.77
N GLY A 24 -5.83 -0.65 -2.65
CA GLY A 24 -6.69 -1.44 -1.78
C GLY A 24 -6.53 -1.06 -0.30
N ASP A 25 -5.29 -0.96 0.17
CA ASP A 25 -4.97 -0.60 1.55
C ASP A 25 -5.35 0.85 1.87
N GLY A 26 -5.14 1.76 0.92
CA GLY A 26 -5.57 3.15 1.03
C GLY A 26 -7.09 3.29 1.15
N LEU A 27 -7.84 2.52 0.35
CA LEU A 27 -9.29 2.48 0.41
C LEU A 27 -9.81 1.87 1.73
N LEU A 28 -9.18 0.80 2.22
CA LEU A 28 -9.50 0.22 3.53
C LEU A 28 -9.20 1.20 4.67
N GLY A 29 -8.07 1.89 4.62
CA GLY A 29 -7.72 2.93 5.59
C GLY A 29 -8.68 4.13 5.58
N LEU A 30 -9.32 4.40 4.44
CA LEU A 30 -10.34 5.44 4.30
C LEU A 30 -11.71 5.02 4.83
N LEU A 31 -12.21 3.88 4.37
CA LEU A 31 -13.57 3.41 4.63
C LEU A 31 -13.70 2.72 5.98
N GLN A 32 -12.66 2.00 6.42
CA GLN A 32 -12.68 1.17 7.61
C GLN A 32 -11.46 1.43 8.53
N PRO A 33 -11.13 2.68 8.87
CA PRO A 33 -9.89 3.03 9.57
C PRO A 33 -9.71 2.31 10.92
N LYS A 34 -10.80 2.13 11.69
CA LYS A 34 -10.75 1.48 13.00
C LYS A 34 -10.59 -0.04 12.87
N ARG A 35 -11.55 -0.69 12.20
CA ARG A 35 -11.55 -2.14 11.98
C ARG A 35 -10.27 -2.64 11.29
N HIS A 36 -9.77 -1.88 10.31
CA HIS A 36 -8.54 -2.23 9.63
C HIS A 36 -7.34 -2.16 10.59
N VAL A 37 -7.18 -1.08 11.37
CA VAL A 37 -6.09 -0.95 12.37
C VAL A 37 -6.21 -2.03 13.46
N GLU A 38 -7.42 -2.30 13.96
CA GLU A 38 -7.69 -3.33 14.97
C GLU A 38 -7.30 -4.75 14.50
N LEU A 39 -7.50 -5.09 13.22
CA LEU A 39 -7.10 -6.39 12.68
C LEU A 39 -5.58 -6.60 12.66
N TRP A 40 -4.80 -5.51 12.61
CA TRP A 40 -3.34 -5.58 12.60
C TRP A 40 -2.73 -5.44 14.00
N GLN A 41 -3.53 -5.12 15.02
CA GLN A 41 -3.07 -5.20 16.41
C GLN A 41 -2.80 -6.67 16.75
N SER A 42 -1.59 -6.96 17.18
CA SER A 42 -1.16 -8.32 17.51
C SER A 42 -0.07 -8.29 18.57
N ASP A 43 0.15 -9.42 19.23
CA ASP A 43 1.23 -9.58 20.21
C ASP A 43 2.63 -9.59 19.55
N VAL A 44 2.71 -9.45 18.23
CA VAL A 44 3.97 -9.32 17.50
C VAL A 44 4.46 -7.88 17.59
N PRO A 45 5.56 -7.59 18.31
CA PRO A 45 5.96 -6.22 18.62
C PRO A 45 6.25 -5.38 17.38
N ALA A 46 6.79 -6.00 16.33
CA ALA A 46 7.11 -5.31 15.07
C ALA A 46 5.84 -4.82 14.36
N VAL A 47 4.77 -5.61 14.38
CA VAL A 47 3.49 -5.23 13.75
C VAL A 47 2.80 -4.18 14.60
N ASP A 48 2.74 -4.37 15.93
CA ASP A 48 2.14 -3.39 16.84
C ASP A 48 2.81 -2.02 16.73
N LEU A 49 4.15 -1.97 16.64
CA LEU A 49 4.90 -0.71 16.50
C LEU A 49 4.49 0.09 15.24
N LEU A 50 4.15 -0.60 14.15
CA LEU A 50 3.70 0.05 12.90
C LEU A 50 2.26 0.57 12.99
N VAL A 51 1.42 -0.10 13.80
CA VAL A 51 -0.02 0.14 13.88
C VAL A 51 -0.36 1.14 14.98
N ARG A 52 0.40 1.14 16.08
CA ARG A 52 0.20 1.96 17.27
C ARG A 52 0.07 3.47 17.01
N PRO A 53 0.79 4.10 16.05
CA PRO A 53 0.59 5.52 15.72
C PRO A 53 -0.81 5.85 15.17
N PHE A 54 -1.50 4.84 14.62
CA PHE A 54 -2.85 4.94 14.07
C PHE A 54 -3.92 4.44 15.03
N ALA A 55 -3.53 3.68 16.07
CA ALA A 55 -4.41 3.33 17.17
C ALA A 55 -4.99 4.60 17.81
N ASP A 56 -6.30 4.61 18.04
CA ASP A 56 -7.10 5.74 18.55
C ASP A 56 -7.18 7.00 17.66
N HIS A 57 -6.52 7.01 16.50
CA HIS A 57 -6.49 8.17 15.60
C HIS A 57 -7.02 7.84 14.20
N PRO A 58 -8.33 7.56 14.05
CA PRO A 58 -8.91 7.15 12.77
C PRO A 58 -8.73 8.19 11.66
N GLN A 59 -8.66 9.48 11.99
CA GLN A 59 -8.42 10.55 11.02
C GLN A 59 -6.99 10.49 10.45
N ARG A 60 -5.99 10.11 11.27
CA ARG A 60 -4.62 9.91 10.78
C ARG A 60 -4.54 8.74 9.80
N ARG A 61 -5.24 7.64 10.09
CA ARG A 61 -5.30 6.48 9.17
C ARG A 61 -6.00 6.83 7.86
N ARG A 62 -7.07 7.63 7.90
CA ARG A 62 -7.75 8.15 6.69
C ARG A 62 -6.82 9.03 5.87
N ALA A 63 -6.12 9.98 6.49
CA ALA A 63 -5.17 10.84 5.79
C ALA A 63 -4.03 10.02 5.15
N TYR A 64 -3.48 9.05 5.90
CA TYR A 64 -2.48 8.12 5.36
C TYR A 64 -3.06 7.26 4.23
N GLY A 65 -4.31 6.80 4.35
CA GLY A 65 -5.00 6.05 3.30
C GLY A 65 -5.24 6.87 2.02
N LEU A 66 -5.57 8.17 2.13
CA LEU A 66 -5.64 9.07 0.97
C LEU A 66 -4.30 9.22 0.28
N LEU A 67 -3.23 9.43 1.05
CA LEU A 67 -1.87 9.54 0.51
C LEU A 67 -1.46 8.25 -0.20
N GLN A 68 -1.75 7.10 0.41
CA GLN A 68 -1.42 5.78 -0.13
C GLN A 68 -2.23 5.46 -1.39
N LEU A 69 -3.51 5.80 -1.41
CA LEU A 69 -4.37 5.69 -2.59
C LEU A 69 -3.84 6.55 -3.73
N ALA A 70 -3.55 7.83 -3.47
CA ALA A 70 -3.00 8.75 -4.46
C ALA A 70 -1.65 8.26 -5.01
N ALA A 71 -0.77 7.79 -4.13
CA ALA A 71 0.51 7.21 -4.53
C ALA A 71 0.36 5.92 -5.35
N GLY A 72 -0.58 5.04 -4.99
CA GLY A 72 -0.88 3.83 -5.75
C GLY A 72 -1.42 4.14 -7.15
N ILE A 73 -2.33 5.12 -7.28
CA ILE A 73 -2.83 5.59 -8.58
C ILE A 73 -1.70 6.21 -9.40
N ALA A 74 -0.84 7.03 -8.79
CA ALA A 74 0.29 7.64 -9.47
C ALA A 74 1.29 6.58 -9.97
N LEU A 75 1.60 5.57 -9.14
CA LEU A 75 2.47 4.46 -9.50
C LEU A 75 1.87 3.62 -10.64
N ALA A 76 0.60 3.23 -10.55
CA ALA A 76 -0.11 2.53 -11.62
C ALA A 76 -0.10 3.33 -12.93
N SER A 77 -0.30 4.65 -12.85
CA SER A 77 -0.33 5.54 -14.01
C SER A 77 1.06 5.73 -14.65
N ALA A 78 2.13 5.64 -13.85
CA ALA A 78 3.51 5.71 -14.31
C ALA A 78 3.97 4.40 -14.95
N LEU A 79 3.40 3.26 -14.53
CA LEU A 79 3.66 1.93 -15.10
C LEU A 79 2.92 1.76 -16.43
N ARG A 80 3.41 2.43 -17.48
CA ARG A 80 2.89 2.27 -18.85
C ARG A 80 3.69 1.23 -19.61
N LYS A 81 3.00 0.38 -20.38
CA LYS A 81 3.66 -0.43 -21.42
C LYS A 81 4.17 0.54 -22.50
N PRO A 82 5.46 0.50 -22.90
CA PRO A 82 5.89 1.24 -24.08
C PRO A 82 5.10 0.69 -25.29
N GLU A 83 4.46 1.58 -26.04
CA GLU A 83 3.83 1.24 -27.33
C GLU A 83 4.89 0.89 -28.38
#